data_AF-A0A9D1JIR0-F1
#
_entry.id   AF-A0A9D1JIR0-F1
#
_cell.length_a   1.000
_cell.length_b   1.000
_cell.length_c   1.000
_cell.angle_alpha   90.00
_cell.angle_beta   90.00
_cell.angle_gamma   90.00
#
_symmetry.space_group_name_H-M   'P 1'
#
loop_
_entity.id
_entity.type
_entity.pdbx_description
1 polymer ?
#
loop_
_entity_poly.entity_id
_entity_poly.type
_entity_poly.pdbx_seq_one_letter_code
_entity_poly.pdbx_strand_id
1 'polypeptide(L)'
;MEKRVEIPLNCLFQACYNPVLEEEIRRSKEKCWQFNQTNPNDRKRQRQILEGLLGGMGEEATFNPAFWCDYGYHIFVGDFFYANHNLVITDGAEVVFGNHVFIGPNCCFTTAEHAIDPEQRRAGMEVAKPISVGSNVWIGAGSTILAGVAIGDNSVIGAGSVVTKSIPANVVAVGVPCKVLREITEEDKYRYPLEASCSQEAVSTK
;
A
#
# COMPACT_ATOMS: atom_id res chain seq x y z
N MET A 1 -5.80 13.94 -22.59
CA MET A 1 -5.23 12.96 -21.66
C MET A 1 -4.08 12.28 -22.37
N GLU A 2 -2.89 12.25 -21.77
CA GLU A 2 -1.79 11.43 -22.30
C GLU A 2 -2.22 9.95 -22.32
N LYS A 3 -1.82 9.24 -23.36
CA LYS A 3 -2.18 7.83 -23.54
C LYS A 3 -1.37 6.98 -22.55
N ARG A 4 -2.03 6.42 -21.54
CA ARG A 4 -1.42 5.49 -20.56
C ARG A 4 -1.03 4.19 -21.26
N VAL A 5 0.04 3.56 -20.79
CA VAL A 5 0.46 2.24 -21.30
C VAL A 5 -0.42 1.15 -20.72
N GLU A 6 -0.75 0.16 -21.54
CA GLU A 6 -1.53 -1.01 -21.13
C GLU A 6 -0.56 -2.11 -20.68
N ILE A 7 -0.76 -2.61 -19.46
CA ILE A 7 0.06 -3.68 -18.88
C ILE A 7 -0.71 -5.01 -18.97
N PRO A 8 -0.13 -6.06 -19.58
CA PRO A 8 -0.73 -7.39 -19.57
C PRO A 8 -0.87 -7.94 -18.14
N LEU A 9 -2.06 -8.42 -17.78
CA LEU A 9 -2.37 -8.94 -16.45
C LEU A 9 -2.39 -10.47 -16.44
N ASN A 10 -1.90 -11.07 -15.36
CA ASN A 10 -1.94 -12.52 -15.10
C ASN A 10 -1.25 -13.38 -16.20
N CYS A 11 -0.37 -12.80 -17.00
CA CYS A 11 0.45 -13.50 -17.99
C CYS A 11 1.86 -12.92 -18.02
N LEU A 12 2.81 -13.67 -18.58
CA LEU A 12 4.18 -13.20 -18.75
C LEU A 12 4.24 -12.16 -19.88
N PHE A 13 4.90 -11.04 -19.61
CA PHE A 13 5.25 -10.05 -20.61
C PHE A 13 6.64 -9.47 -20.33
N GLN A 14 7.26 -8.90 -21.35
CA GLN A 14 8.56 -8.26 -21.21
C GLN A 14 8.38 -6.87 -20.58
N ALA A 15 8.53 -6.81 -19.26
CA ALA A 15 8.43 -5.59 -18.48
C ALA A 15 9.77 -4.88 -18.37
N CYS A 16 10.82 -5.61 -17.94
CA CYS A 16 12.16 -5.06 -17.89
C CYS A 16 12.69 -4.82 -19.31
N TYR A 17 13.56 -3.81 -19.47
CA TYR A 17 14.17 -3.46 -20.75
C TYR A 17 13.17 -2.99 -21.82
N ASN A 18 11.93 -2.73 -21.42
CA ASN A 18 10.91 -2.19 -22.28
C ASN A 18 10.99 -0.65 -22.24
N PRO A 19 11.49 0.03 -23.29
CA PRO A 19 11.75 1.47 -23.25
C PRO A 19 10.46 2.28 -23.09
N VAL A 20 9.31 1.75 -23.49
CA VAL A 20 8.01 2.42 -23.33
C VAL A 20 7.60 2.42 -21.86
N LEU A 21 7.78 1.29 -21.17
CA LEU A 21 7.46 1.17 -19.74
C LEU A 21 8.47 1.92 -18.87
N GLU A 22 9.76 1.85 -19.21
CA GLU A 22 10.82 2.58 -18.50
C GLU A 22 10.62 4.11 -18.55
N GLU A 23 10.17 4.65 -19.69
CA GLU A 23 9.87 6.07 -19.82
C GLU A 23 8.69 6.50 -18.94
N GLU A 24 7.63 5.68 -18.84
CA GLU A 24 6.51 5.95 -17.92
C GLU A 24 6.95 5.86 -16.46
N ILE A 25 7.75 4.85 -16.10
CA ILE A 25 8.29 4.69 -14.75
C ILE A 25 9.17 5.89 -14.38
N ARG A 26 9.98 6.39 -15.32
CA ARG A 26 10.83 7.57 -15.11
C ARG A 26 9.99 8.82 -14.82
N ARG A 27 8.87 9.02 -15.53
CA ARG A 27 7.95 10.14 -15.29
C ARG A 27 7.29 10.06 -13.92
N SER A 28 6.86 8.87 -13.49
CA SER A 28 6.31 8.63 -12.17
C SER A 28 7.34 8.93 -11.07
N LYS A 29 8.57 8.39 -11.21
CA LYS A 29 9.67 8.60 -10.25
C LYS A 29 10.05 10.06 -10.07
N GLU A 30 9.98 10.87 -11.13
CA GLU A 30 10.17 12.33 -11.04
C GLU A 30 9.11 12.97 -10.12
N LYS A 31 7.84 12.60 -10.26
CA LYS A 31 6.76 13.09 -9.37
C LYS A 31 6.93 12.59 -7.94
N CYS A 32 7.31 11.31 -7.74
CA CYS A 32 7.64 10.79 -6.41
C CYS A 32 8.79 11.58 -5.78
N TRP A 33 9.84 11.88 -6.53
CA TRP A 33 10.95 12.70 -6.05
C TRP A 33 10.47 14.09 -5.63
N GLN A 34 9.68 14.77 -6.45
CA GLN A 34 9.11 16.08 -6.10
C GLN A 34 8.24 16.03 -4.84
N PHE A 35 7.39 15.01 -4.71
CA PHE A 35 6.58 14.78 -3.51
C PHE A 35 7.46 14.59 -2.27
N ASN A 36 8.52 13.80 -2.39
CA ASN A 36 9.43 13.47 -1.30
C ASN A 36 10.27 14.66 -0.82
N GLN A 37 10.38 15.72 -1.61
CA GLN A 37 11.06 16.97 -1.25
C GLN A 37 10.10 18.04 -0.69
N THR A 38 8.80 17.75 -0.56
CA THR A 38 7.84 18.72 -0.02
C THR A 38 8.09 18.99 1.47
N ASN A 39 7.79 20.23 1.90
CA ASN A 39 7.71 20.52 3.32
C ASN A 39 6.62 19.64 3.97
N PRO A 40 6.90 18.93 5.08
CA PRO A 40 5.92 18.07 5.74
C PRO A 40 4.61 18.77 6.13
N ASN A 41 4.65 20.10 6.34
CA ASN A 41 3.49 20.91 6.70
C ASN A 41 2.73 21.50 5.50
N ASP A 42 3.25 21.37 4.27
CA ASP A 42 2.57 21.87 3.06
C ASP A 42 1.65 20.79 2.47
N ARG A 43 0.55 20.52 3.18
CA ARG A 43 -0.45 19.52 2.79
C ARG A 43 -1.10 19.85 1.45
N LYS A 44 -1.24 21.13 1.12
CA LYS A 44 -1.82 21.56 -0.17
C LYS A 44 -0.91 21.18 -1.33
N ARG A 45 0.39 21.43 -1.23
CA ARG A 45 1.36 21.05 -2.26
C ARG A 45 1.48 19.54 -2.39
N GLN A 46 1.53 18.82 -1.27
CA GLN A 46 1.52 17.36 -1.25
C GLN A 46 0.32 16.80 -2.02
N ARG A 47 -0.88 17.28 -1.69
CA ARG A 47 -2.11 16.85 -2.36
C ARG A 47 -2.09 17.12 -3.86
N GLN A 48 -1.66 18.31 -4.29
CA GLN A 48 -1.58 18.65 -5.72
C GLN A 48 -0.66 17.71 -6.51
N ILE A 49 0.48 17.32 -5.94
CA ILE A 49 1.40 16.38 -6.61
C ILE A 49 0.76 14.99 -6.68
N LEU A 50 0.14 14.53 -5.60
CA LEU A 50 -0.54 13.23 -5.54
C LEU A 50 -1.73 13.15 -6.51
N GLU A 51 -2.55 14.19 -6.64
CA GLU A 51 -3.65 14.24 -7.62
C GLU A 51 -3.14 14.15 -9.07
N GLY A 52 -1.93 14.65 -9.34
CA GLY A 52 -1.27 14.51 -10.63
C GLY A 52 -0.54 13.18 -10.84
N LEU A 53 -0.35 12.38 -9.79
CA LEU A 53 0.38 11.11 -9.81
C LEU A 53 -0.56 9.90 -9.77
N LEU A 54 -1.53 9.91 -8.85
CA LEU A 54 -2.39 8.76 -8.55
C LEU A 54 -3.52 8.58 -9.57
N GLY A 55 -4.06 7.36 -9.65
CA GLY A 55 -5.21 7.03 -10.49
C GLY A 55 -6.51 7.63 -9.96
N GLY A 56 -6.62 7.71 -8.63
CA GLY A 56 -7.73 8.37 -7.92
C GLY A 56 -7.41 8.51 -6.44
N MET A 57 -7.94 9.57 -5.82
CA MET A 57 -7.70 9.88 -4.41
C MET A 57 -8.93 10.55 -3.79
N GLY A 58 -9.42 9.97 -2.69
CA GLY A 58 -10.56 10.47 -1.93
C GLY A 58 -10.28 11.72 -1.09
N GLU A 59 -11.24 12.01 -0.21
CA GLU A 59 -11.16 13.06 0.80
C GLU A 59 -10.15 12.69 1.90
N GLU A 60 -9.46 13.69 2.47
CA GLU A 60 -8.54 13.51 3.61
C GLU A 60 -7.46 12.41 3.46
N ALA A 61 -7.13 12.01 2.22
CA ALA A 61 -6.06 11.06 1.94
C ALA A 61 -4.68 11.69 2.22
N THR A 62 -3.91 11.02 3.08
CA THR A 62 -2.60 11.49 3.55
C THR A 62 -1.52 10.45 3.26
N PHE A 63 -0.44 10.91 2.63
CA PHE A 63 0.80 10.15 2.50
C PHE A 63 1.90 10.92 3.22
N ASN A 64 2.65 10.24 4.09
CA ASN A 64 3.84 10.81 4.69
C ASN A 64 5.07 10.47 3.83
N PRO A 65 5.84 11.47 3.38
CA PRO A 65 7.10 11.23 2.67
C PRO A 65 8.07 10.35 3.51
N ALA A 66 8.85 9.45 2.92
CA ALA A 66 8.94 9.18 1.49
C ALA A 66 7.85 8.20 0.98
N PHE A 67 7.40 8.39 -0.26
CA PHE A 67 6.53 7.50 -1.01
C PHE A 67 7.14 7.22 -2.39
N TRP A 68 7.08 5.97 -2.84
CA TRP A 68 7.56 5.55 -4.16
C TRP A 68 6.56 4.60 -4.84
N CYS A 69 6.36 4.80 -6.15
CA CYS A 69 5.63 3.89 -7.02
C CYS A 69 6.23 3.82 -8.42
N ASP A 70 5.79 2.84 -9.20
CA ASP A 70 6.27 2.63 -10.57
C ASP A 70 5.51 3.52 -11.56
N TYR A 71 4.18 3.55 -11.51
CA TYR A 71 3.35 4.31 -12.47
C TYR A 71 2.51 5.40 -11.79
N GLY A 72 2.09 5.18 -10.55
CA GLY A 72 1.20 6.04 -9.77
C GLY A 72 -0.26 5.93 -10.20
N TYR A 73 -0.54 6.00 -11.51
CA TYR A 73 -1.90 6.08 -12.03
C TYR A 73 -2.70 4.76 -11.94
N HIS A 74 -2.06 3.67 -11.48
CA HIS A 74 -2.73 2.40 -11.12
C HIS A 74 -3.11 2.33 -9.64
N ILE A 75 -2.79 3.35 -8.85
CA ILE A 75 -3.07 3.40 -7.42
C ILE A 75 -4.34 4.23 -7.20
N PHE A 76 -5.30 3.63 -6.51
CA PHE A 76 -6.58 4.26 -6.16
C PHE A 76 -6.77 4.18 -4.64
N VAL A 77 -6.96 5.33 -3.99
CA VAL A 77 -7.21 5.39 -2.55
C VAL A 77 -8.56 6.03 -2.26
N GLY A 78 -9.33 5.41 -1.37
CA GLY A 78 -10.59 5.93 -0.86
C GLY A 78 -10.42 7.09 0.12
N ASP A 79 -11.52 7.44 0.77
CA ASP A 79 -11.59 8.53 1.74
C ASP A 79 -10.88 8.16 3.05
N PHE A 80 -10.25 9.14 3.70
CA PHE A 80 -9.54 8.98 4.97
C PHE A 80 -8.45 7.89 4.94
N PHE A 81 -7.78 7.76 3.80
CA PHE A 81 -6.60 6.91 3.65
C PHE A 81 -5.39 7.55 4.36
N TYR A 82 -4.66 6.76 5.15
CA TYR A 82 -3.44 7.21 5.81
C TYR A 82 -2.29 6.24 5.51
N ALA A 83 -1.24 6.75 4.88
CA ALA A 83 0.04 6.06 4.73
C ALA A 83 1.13 6.75 5.53
N ASN A 84 1.74 5.98 6.44
CA ASN A 84 2.92 6.42 7.17
C ASN A 84 4.19 6.34 6.29
N HIS A 85 5.31 6.78 6.85
CA HIS A 85 6.57 6.96 6.14
C HIS A 85 7.04 5.70 5.39
N ASN A 86 7.70 5.91 4.25
CA ASN A 86 8.39 4.88 3.45
C ASN A 86 7.45 3.82 2.88
N LEU A 87 6.28 4.23 2.41
CA LEU A 87 5.40 3.37 1.62
C LEU A 87 6.00 3.15 0.22
N VAL A 88 6.07 1.90 -0.22
CA VAL A 88 6.47 1.52 -1.59
C VAL A 88 5.34 0.70 -2.23
N ILE A 89 4.90 1.10 -3.42
CA ILE A 89 3.89 0.37 -4.19
C ILE A 89 4.41 0.14 -5.61
N THR A 90 4.75 -1.10 -5.98
CA THR A 90 5.08 -1.46 -7.37
C THR A 90 3.80 -1.79 -8.11
N ASP A 91 3.23 -0.79 -8.79
CA ASP A 91 1.89 -0.76 -9.36
C ASP A 91 1.88 -1.04 -10.87
N GLY A 92 2.53 -2.12 -11.30
CA GLY A 92 2.37 -2.65 -12.67
C GLY A 92 0.93 -3.08 -12.97
N ALA A 93 0.17 -3.49 -11.96
CA ALA A 93 -1.28 -3.63 -11.99
C ALA A 93 -1.96 -2.69 -10.98
N GLU A 94 -3.28 -2.65 -11.01
CA GLU A 94 -4.05 -1.83 -10.07
C GLU A 94 -3.80 -2.22 -8.61
N VAL A 95 -3.69 -1.20 -7.76
CA VAL A 95 -3.68 -1.32 -6.30
C VAL A 95 -4.79 -0.42 -5.76
N VAL A 96 -5.86 -1.03 -5.27
CA VAL A 96 -7.07 -0.33 -4.84
C VAL A 96 -7.21 -0.44 -3.33
N PHE A 97 -7.36 0.71 -2.67
CA PHE A 97 -7.63 0.82 -1.23
C PHE A 97 -9.02 1.43 -1.01
N GLY A 98 -9.80 0.80 -0.13
CA GLY A 98 -11.08 1.33 0.32
C GLY A 98 -10.95 2.56 1.23
N ASN A 99 -12.01 2.83 1.99
CA ASN A 99 -12.08 3.97 2.90
C ASN A 99 -11.50 3.63 4.28
N HIS A 100 -11.00 4.63 5.01
CA HIS A 100 -10.46 4.49 6.36
C HIS A 100 -9.36 3.44 6.49
N VAL A 101 -8.48 3.37 5.49
CA VAL A 101 -7.34 2.44 5.49
C VAL A 101 -6.13 3.10 6.14
N PHE A 102 -5.50 2.37 7.07
CA PHE A 102 -4.30 2.82 7.77
C PHE A 102 -3.11 1.91 7.43
N ILE A 103 -2.05 2.49 6.90
CA ILE A 103 -0.81 1.80 6.54
C ILE A 103 0.32 2.28 7.46
N GLY A 104 0.89 1.35 8.22
CA GLY A 104 2.08 1.56 9.04
C GLY A 104 3.32 1.87 8.20
N PRO A 105 4.42 2.33 8.83
CA PRO A 105 5.62 2.72 8.11
C PRO A 105 6.33 1.52 7.50
N ASN A 106 7.11 1.77 6.45
CA ASN A 106 7.93 0.78 5.74
C ASN A 106 7.13 -0.41 5.14
N CYS A 107 5.87 -0.20 4.77
CA CYS A 107 5.07 -1.22 4.10
C CYS A 107 5.37 -1.26 2.59
N CYS A 108 5.29 -2.46 2.02
CA CYS A 108 5.48 -2.70 0.59
C CYS A 108 4.26 -3.41 0.00
N PHE A 109 3.79 -2.93 -1.14
CA PHE A 109 2.78 -3.58 -1.97
C PHE A 109 3.43 -3.88 -3.31
N THR A 110 3.36 -5.14 -3.75
CA THR A 110 3.92 -5.52 -5.03
C THR A 110 2.95 -6.29 -5.89
N THR A 111 2.61 -5.70 -7.04
CA THR A 111 1.79 -6.35 -8.06
C THR A 111 2.64 -7.19 -9.02
N ALA A 112 3.96 -7.06 -8.96
CA ALA A 112 4.90 -7.71 -9.87
C ALA A 112 5.41 -9.04 -9.30
N GLU A 113 5.50 -10.05 -10.17
CA GLU A 113 6.28 -11.26 -9.97
C GLU A 113 7.23 -11.44 -11.15
N HIS A 114 8.46 -11.88 -10.93
CA HIS A 114 9.36 -12.26 -12.02
C HIS A 114 9.17 -13.73 -12.40
N ALA A 115 9.48 -14.05 -13.66
CA ALA A 115 9.54 -15.43 -14.10
C ALA A 115 10.47 -16.27 -13.19
N ILE A 116 9.99 -17.45 -12.78
CA ILE A 116 10.79 -18.41 -11.99
C ILE A 116 11.91 -18.97 -12.87
N ASP A 117 11.61 -19.26 -14.14
CA ASP A 117 12.59 -19.70 -15.12
C ASP A 117 13.68 -18.64 -15.32
N PRO A 118 14.97 -18.99 -15.16
CA PRO A 118 16.05 -18.03 -15.23
C PRO A 118 16.26 -17.45 -16.63
N GLU A 119 15.87 -18.14 -17.71
CA GLU A 119 16.01 -17.61 -19.07
C GLU A 119 14.96 -16.55 -19.36
N GLN A 120 13.71 -16.83 -19.00
CA GLN A 120 12.62 -15.87 -19.04
C GLN A 120 12.91 -14.66 -18.16
N ARG A 121 13.44 -14.86 -16.95
CA ARG A 121 13.82 -13.75 -16.07
C ARG A 121 14.94 -12.90 -16.65
N ARG A 122 15.96 -13.52 -17.26
CA ARG A 122 17.01 -12.78 -17.99
C ARG A 122 16.46 -11.98 -19.17
N ALA A 123 15.40 -12.48 -19.81
CA ALA A 123 14.71 -11.76 -20.87
C ALA A 123 13.84 -10.59 -20.36
N GLY A 124 13.77 -10.37 -19.04
CA GLY A 124 12.99 -9.28 -18.44
C GLY A 124 11.50 -9.60 -18.27
N MET A 125 11.15 -10.88 -18.19
CA MET A 125 9.75 -11.31 -18.08
C MET A 125 9.20 -11.15 -16.66
N GLU A 126 8.04 -10.50 -16.55
CA GLU A 126 7.28 -10.29 -15.33
C GLU A 126 5.80 -10.68 -15.52
N VAL A 127 5.09 -10.83 -14.41
CA VAL A 127 3.63 -10.97 -14.32
C VAL A 127 3.13 -9.86 -13.41
N ALA A 128 2.08 -9.15 -13.84
CA ALA A 128 1.39 -8.17 -13.01
C ALA A 128 0.04 -8.74 -12.54
N LYS A 129 -0.24 -8.67 -11.23
CA LYS A 129 -1.52 -9.09 -10.63
C LYS A 129 -2.03 -8.03 -9.66
N PRO A 130 -3.30 -7.60 -9.78
CA PRO A 130 -3.83 -6.50 -8.98
C PRO A 130 -3.89 -6.86 -7.49
N ILE A 131 -3.85 -5.83 -6.64
CA ILE A 131 -4.06 -5.94 -5.19
C ILE A 131 -5.31 -5.14 -4.81
N SER A 132 -6.14 -5.69 -3.94
CA SER A 132 -7.27 -4.97 -3.36
C SER A 132 -7.22 -4.99 -1.84
N VAL A 133 -7.49 -3.84 -1.23
CA VAL A 133 -7.59 -3.64 0.22
C VAL A 133 -8.95 -3.05 0.51
N GLY A 134 -9.74 -3.77 1.31
CA GLY A 134 -11.05 -3.35 1.78
C GLY A 134 -11.01 -2.10 2.68
N SER A 135 -12.17 -1.68 3.13
CA SER A 135 -12.32 -0.52 4.02
C SER A 135 -12.02 -0.88 5.48
N ASN A 136 -11.66 0.12 6.29
CA ASN A 136 -11.33 -0.04 7.73
C ASN A 136 -10.16 -1.01 8.01
N VAL A 137 -9.29 -1.23 7.02
CA VAL A 137 -8.14 -2.12 7.16
C VAL A 137 -6.97 -1.40 7.82
N TRP A 138 -6.30 -2.07 8.76
CA TRP A 138 -5.03 -1.61 9.30
C TRP A 138 -3.89 -2.56 8.95
N ILE A 139 -2.84 -2.04 8.32
CA ILE A 139 -1.64 -2.80 7.95
C ILE A 139 -0.47 -2.32 8.82
N GLY A 140 0.04 -3.21 9.67
CA GLY A 140 1.13 -2.94 10.60
C GLY A 140 2.47 -2.71 9.90
N ALA A 141 3.36 -2.00 10.59
CA ALA A 141 4.67 -1.59 10.07
C ALA A 141 5.47 -2.73 9.45
N GLY A 142 6.18 -2.47 8.35
CA GLY A 142 7.07 -3.44 7.72
C GLY A 142 6.38 -4.61 7.03
N SER A 143 5.06 -4.56 6.82
CA SER A 143 4.32 -5.63 6.14
C SER A 143 4.54 -5.57 4.63
N THR A 144 4.56 -6.74 3.99
CA THR A 144 4.66 -6.91 2.53
C THR A 144 3.44 -7.62 1.99
N ILE A 145 2.75 -7.00 1.03
CA ILE A 145 1.56 -7.54 0.36
C ILE A 145 1.94 -7.97 -1.05
N LEU A 146 1.79 -9.26 -1.35
CA LEU A 146 2.21 -9.83 -2.64
C LEU A 146 1.13 -9.76 -3.72
N ALA A 147 1.56 -10.01 -4.96
CA ALA A 147 0.76 -9.88 -6.15
C ALA A 147 -0.51 -10.74 -6.10
N GLY A 148 -1.66 -10.17 -6.48
CA GLY A 148 -2.93 -10.90 -6.53
C GLY A 148 -3.66 -11.04 -5.18
N VAL A 149 -3.15 -10.44 -4.11
CA VAL A 149 -3.77 -10.51 -2.78
C VAL A 149 -4.97 -9.56 -2.68
N ALA A 150 -6.06 -10.07 -2.09
CA ALA A 150 -7.18 -9.28 -1.60
C ALA A 150 -7.25 -9.31 -0.07
N ILE A 151 -7.40 -8.17 0.59
CA ILE A 151 -7.59 -8.06 2.03
C ILE A 151 -9.02 -7.57 2.29
N GLY A 152 -9.82 -8.38 2.98
CA GLY A 152 -11.20 -8.05 3.29
C GLY A 152 -11.36 -6.96 4.35
N ASP A 153 -12.51 -6.31 4.34
CA ASP A 153 -12.85 -5.19 5.23
C ASP A 153 -12.59 -5.47 6.71
N ASN A 154 -12.32 -4.41 7.46
CA ASN A 154 -12.11 -4.39 8.91
C ASN A 154 -10.90 -5.19 9.42
N SER A 155 -10.12 -5.80 8.51
CA SER A 155 -9.05 -6.71 8.90
C SER A 155 -7.79 -5.97 9.38
N VAL A 156 -7.04 -6.64 10.26
CA VAL A 156 -5.76 -6.17 10.76
C VAL A 156 -4.66 -7.10 10.28
N ILE A 157 -3.65 -6.54 9.62
CA ILE A 157 -2.40 -7.23 9.29
C ILE A 157 -1.35 -6.82 10.32
N GLY A 158 -0.84 -7.76 11.09
CA GLY A 158 0.21 -7.48 12.08
C GLY A 158 1.53 -7.05 11.43
N ALA A 159 2.33 -6.28 12.17
CA ALA A 159 3.63 -5.81 11.70
C ALA A 159 4.55 -6.96 11.24
N GLY A 160 5.37 -6.68 10.21
CA GLY A 160 6.34 -7.62 9.64
C GLY A 160 5.72 -8.80 8.89
N SER A 161 4.42 -8.77 8.58
CA SER A 161 3.76 -9.88 7.91
C SER A 161 4.10 -9.95 6.41
N VAL A 162 4.24 -11.16 5.87
CA VAL A 162 4.35 -11.39 4.42
C VAL A 162 3.07 -12.04 3.93
N VAL A 163 2.20 -11.24 3.33
CA VAL A 163 0.85 -11.66 2.91
C VAL A 163 0.94 -12.29 1.53
N THR A 164 0.96 -13.63 1.50
CA THR A 164 1.08 -14.43 0.27
C THR A 164 -0.26 -14.95 -0.26
N LYS A 165 -1.35 -14.74 0.49
CA LYS A 165 -2.70 -15.22 0.17
C LYS A 165 -3.72 -14.20 0.67
N SER A 166 -4.87 -14.12 -0.01
CA SER A 166 -5.97 -13.24 0.39
C SER A 166 -6.43 -13.50 1.83
N ILE A 167 -6.79 -12.41 2.52
CA ILE A 167 -7.21 -12.39 3.92
C ILE A 167 -8.70 -12.08 3.96
N PRO A 168 -9.54 -12.89 4.65
CA PRO A 168 -10.96 -12.63 4.78
C PRO A 168 -11.22 -11.37 5.61
N ALA A 169 -12.44 -10.83 5.55
CA ALA A 169 -12.85 -9.69 6.39
C ALA A 169 -12.93 -10.07 7.89
N ASN A 170 -12.85 -9.06 8.77
CA ASN A 170 -13.05 -9.17 10.22
C ASN A 170 -12.05 -10.07 10.96
N VAL A 171 -10.79 -10.13 10.52
CA VAL A 171 -9.77 -10.96 11.17
C VAL A 171 -8.52 -10.18 11.53
N VAL A 172 -7.79 -10.72 12.51
CA VAL A 172 -6.40 -10.38 12.75
C VAL A 172 -5.55 -11.46 12.08
N ALA A 173 -4.65 -11.07 11.17
CA ALA A 173 -3.72 -11.96 10.47
C ALA A 173 -2.28 -11.50 10.68
N VAL A 174 -1.36 -12.44 10.91
CA VAL A 174 0.04 -12.15 11.23
C VAL A 174 0.99 -13.20 10.63
N GLY A 175 2.27 -12.84 10.47
CA GLY A 175 3.37 -13.79 10.33
C GLY A 175 3.99 -13.90 8.93
N VAL A 176 4.93 -14.84 8.80
CA VAL A 176 5.69 -15.13 7.56
C VAL A 176 5.68 -16.64 7.30
N PRO A 177 4.85 -17.15 6.37
CA PRO A 177 3.80 -16.43 5.65
C PRO A 177 2.65 -16.01 6.58
N CYS A 178 1.96 -14.92 6.22
CA CYS A 178 0.84 -14.38 6.97
C CYS A 178 -0.32 -15.38 6.99
N LYS A 179 -0.90 -15.58 8.17
CA LYS A 179 -2.07 -16.44 8.38
C LYS A 179 -3.06 -15.74 9.30
N VAL A 180 -4.34 -16.07 9.13
CA VAL A 180 -5.38 -15.69 10.09
C VAL A 180 -4.99 -16.24 11.46
N LEU A 181 -4.89 -15.35 12.44
CA LEU A 181 -4.63 -15.68 13.84
C LEU A 181 -5.94 -15.93 14.58
N ARG A 182 -6.89 -15.00 14.43
CA ARG A 182 -8.24 -15.05 15.02
C ARG A 182 -9.17 -14.05 14.36
N GLU A 183 -10.45 -14.19 14.66
CA GLU A 183 -11.48 -13.19 14.34
C GLU A 183 -11.36 -11.96 15.26
N ILE A 184 -11.83 -10.82 14.77
CA ILE A 184 -12.07 -9.61 15.56
C ILE A 184 -13.42 -9.77 16.27
N THR A 185 -13.44 -9.47 17.56
CA THR A 185 -14.62 -9.68 18.42
C THR A 185 -14.97 -8.40 19.17
N GLU A 186 -16.13 -8.40 19.83
CA GLU A 186 -16.56 -7.28 20.66
C GLU A 186 -15.59 -6.97 21.81
N GLU A 187 -14.83 -7.96 22.30
CA GLU A 187 -13.81 -7.77 23.33
C GLU A 187 -12.69 -6.83 22.87
N ASP A 188 -12.42 -6.76 21.56
CA ASP A 188 -11.37 -5.90 21.00
C ASP A 188 -11.66 -4.40 21.21
N LYS A 189 -12.92 -4.01 21.38
CA LYS A 189 -13.32 -2.62 21.70
C LYS A 189 -12.75 -2.15 23.05
N TYR A 190 -12.45 -3.09 23.94
CA TYR A 190 -11.98 -2.83 25.30
C TYR A 190 -10.51 -3.23 25.48
N ARG A 191 -9.80 -3.55 24.40
CA ARG A 191 -8.39 -3.98 24.44
C ARG A 191 -7.46 -2.91 25.04
N TYR A 192 -7.82 -1.64 24.89
CA TYR A 192 -7.13 -0.49 25.45
C TYR A 192 -8.13 0.40 26.19
N PRO A 193 -7.71 1.07 27.27
CA PRO A 193 -8.57 2.02 27.96
C PRO A 193 -8.95 3.19 27.04
N LEU A 194 -10.19 3.66 27.14
CA LEU A 194 -10.62 4.89 26.46
C LEU A 194 -9.95 6.10 27.12
N GLU A 195 -9.64 7.15 26.37
CA GLU A 195 -8.96 8.35 26.88
C GLU A 195 -9.61 8.91 28.15
N ALA A 196 -10.96 8.98 28.18
CA ALA A 196 -11.73 9.44 29.34
C ALA A 196 -11.52 8.60 30.61
N SER A 197 -11.01 7.37 30.48
CA SER A 197 -10.65 6.47 31.58
C SER A 197 -9.16 6.49 31.94
N CYS A 198 -8.32 7.19 31.18
CA CYS A 198 -6.86 7.21 31.37
C CYS A 198 -6.36 8.23 32.42
N SER A 199 -7.22 9.05 33.06
CA SER A 199 -6.77 10.10 33.99
C SER A 199 -6.90 9.74 35.48
N GLN A 200 -5.77 9.37 36.10
CA GLN A 200 -5.20 9.96 37.35
C GLN A 200 -4.05 9.14 38.02
N GLU A 201 -3.38 8.20 37.33
CA GLU A 201 -2.20 7.52 37.90
C GLU A 201 -0.94 7.70 37.05
N ALA A 202 -0.44 8.94 36.90
CA ALA A 202 0.91 9.18 36.38
C ALA A 202 1.50 10.58 36.67
N VAL A 203 1.40 11.11 37.89
CA VAL A 203 2.44 11.98 38.48
C VAL A 203 2.40 11.83 40.01
N SER A 204 2.92 10.73 40.55
CA SER A 204 3.26 10.66 41.97
C SER A 204 4.53 9.82 42.17
N THR A 205 5.60 10.53 42.53
CA THR A 205 6.82 10.07 43.23
C THR A 205 7.64 8.92 42.62
N LYS A 206 8.78 9.24 42.00
CA LYS A 206 10.08 9.48 42.66
C LYS A 206 11.03 10.24 41.75
#